data_AF-A0A973EJ99-F1
#
_entry.id   AF-A0A973EJ99-F1
#
_cell.length_a   1.000
_cell.length_b   1.000
_cell.length_c   1.000
_cell.angle_alpha   90.00
_cell.angle_beta   90.00
_cell.angle_gamma   90.00
#
_symmetry.space_group_name_H-M   'P 1'
#
loop_
_entity.id
_entity.type
_entity.pdbx_description
1 polymer ?
#
loop_
_entity_poly.entity_id
_entity_poly.type
_entity_poly.pdbx_seq_one_letter_code
_entity_poly.pdbx_strand_id
1 'polypeptide(L)' 'MKYLFVILFITFAFSSCTKDCKECKTVTTDAQGNVVQTSSSNEYCDEDLEKKENEEPVVVGDNTTKWVCE' A
#
# COMPACT_ATOMS: atom_id res chain seq x y z
N MET A 1 -26.20 -0.38 43.06
CA MET A 1 -25.07 0.36 42.48
C MET A 1 -24.92 -0.09 41.02
N LYS A 2 -25.39 0.80 40.13
CA LYS A 2 -25.09 0.97 38.70
C LYS A 2 -24.31 -0.17 38.00
N TYR A 3 -25.04 -0.99 37.24
CA TYR A 3 -24.50 -1.76 36.13
C TYR A 3 -23.82 -0.81 35.14
N LEU A 4 -22.55 -1.06 34.83
CA LEU A 4 -21.93 -0.54 33.61
C LEU A 4 -21.01 -1.64 33.09
N PHE A 5 -21.68 -2.59 32.45
CA PHE A 5 -21.16 -3.42 31.38
C PHE A 5 -20.66 -2.50 30.26
N VAL A 6 -19.82 -3.07 29.38
CA VAL A 6 -19.35 -2.49 28.11
C VAL A 6 -18.33 -1.35 28.32
N ILE A 7 -17.11 -1.35 27.77
CA ILE A 7 -16.73 -1.84 26.45
C ILE A 7 -15.29 -2.35 26.46
N LEU A 8 -15.19 -3.62 26.09
CA LEU A 8 -14.05 -4.28 25.47
C LEU A 8 -13.78 -3.58 24.12
N PHE A 9 -12.92 -2.55 24.10
CA PHE A 9 -12.19 -2.16 22.88
C PHE A 9 -10.75 -2.58 23.15
N ILE A 10 -10.45 -3.88 23.01
CA ILE A 10 -9.83 -4.38 21.79
C ILE A 10 -8.76 -3.39 21.30
N THR A 11 -7.63 -3.40 21.98
CA THR A 11 -6.37 -2.88 21.48
C THR A 11 -5.87 -3.77 20.33
N PHE A 12 -6.50 -3.70 19.15
CA PHE A 12 -5.85 -4.13 17.92
C PHE A 12 -5.02 -2.96 17.39
N ALA A 13 -3.90 -2.70 18.06
CA ALA A 13 -2.73 -2.10 17.44
C ALA A 13 -1.63 -3.17 17.50
N PHE A 14 -1.90 -4.32 16.89
CA PHE A 14 -0.86 -5.30 16.65
C PHE A 14 0.04 -4.72 15.55
N SER A 15 1.31 -4.56 15.90
CA SER A 15 2.49 -4.51 15.03
C SER A 15 2.61 -3.34 14.03
N SER A 16 2.94 -2.15 14.52
CA SER A 16 3.86 -1.25 13.79
C SER A 16 5.31 -1.36 14.34
N CYS A 17 5.60 -2.41 15.11
CA CYS A 17 6.93 -2.65 15.67
C CYS A 17 7.80 -3.43 14.65
N THR A 18 8.93 -2.82 14.26
CA THR A 18 10.14 -3.45 13.69
C THR A 18 10.13 -3.94 12.22
N LYS A 19 9.18 -3.52 11.40
CA LYS A 19 9.08 -3.94 9.99
C LYS A 19 9.01 -2.71 9.10
N ASP A 20 9.80 -2.64 8.03
CA ASP A 20 9.67 -1.57 7.02
C ASP A 20 8.36 -1.82 6.26
N CYS A 21 7.30 -1.12 6.67
CA CYS A 21 5.98 -1.18 6.07
C CYS A 21 5.68 0.15 5.35
N LYS A 22 5.20 0.08 4.12
CA LYS A 22 4.75 1.25 3.34
C LYS A 22 3.45 0.95 2.63
N GLU A 23 2.75 2.02 2.26
CA GLU A 23 1.57 1.89 1.42
C GLU A 23 1.96 1.93 -0.06
N CYS A 24 1.67 0.86 -0.80
CA CYS A 24 1.97 0.78 -2.23
C CYS A 24 0.72 0.81 -3.09
N LYS A 25 0.81 1.51 -4.23
CA LYS A 25 -0.20 1.57 -5.29
C LYS A 25 0.46 1.46 -6.65
N THR A 26 -0.25 0.98 -7.66
CA THR A 26 0.22 1.09 -9.05
C THR A 26 -0.20 2.42 -9.64
N VAL A 27 0.72 3.03 -10.38
CA VAL A 27 0.50 4.27 -11.13
C VAL A 27 0.80 3.99 -12.58
N THR A 28 -0.17 4.22 -13.44
CA THR A 28 -0.04 4.13 -14.89
C THR A 28 0.13 5.52 -15.48
N THR A 29 1.21 5.71 -16.24
CA THR A 29 1.49 6.94 -16.97
C THR A 29 1.45 6.72 -18.48
N ASP A 30 0.97 7.71 -19.23
CA ASP A 30 1.05 7.72 -20.70
C ASP A 30 2.47 8.06 -21.20
N ALA A 31 2.66 8.07 -22.52
CA ALA A 31 3.94 8.40 -23.16
C ALA A 31 4.39 9.86 -22.92
N GLN A 32 3.50 10.74 -22.47
CA GLN A 32 3.81 12.12 -22.11
C GLN A 32 4.14 12.26 -20.61
N GLY A 33 4.02 11.17 -19.84
CA GLY A 33 4.27 11.12 -18.40
C GLY A 33 3.07 11.53 -17.55
N ASN A 34 1.88 11.70 -18.13
CA ASN A 34 0.68 12.01 -17.35
C ASN A 34 0.13 10.75 -16.69
N VAL A 35 -0.28 10.87 -15.42
CA VAL A 35 -0.97 9.78 -14.73
C VAL A 35 -2.36 9.60 -15.32
N VAL A 36 -2.62 8.43 -15.90
CA VAL A 36 -3.91 8.07 -16.50
C VAL A 36 -4.72 7.12 -15.62
N GLN A 37 -4.07 6.41 -14.69
CA GLN A 37 -4.73 5.49 -13.76
C GLN A 37 -3.90 5.27 -12.50
N THR A 38 -4.58 5.10 -11.36
CA THR A 38 -3.96 4.70 -10.09
C THR A 38 -4.83 3.62 -9.43
N SER A 39 -4.21 2.59 -8.84
CA SER A 39 -4.94 1.59 -8.04
C SER A 39 -5.26 2.08 -6.63
N SER A 40 -6.05 1.30 -5.89
CA SER A 40 -6.13 1.45 -4.44
C SER A 40 -4.76 1.20 -3.79
N SER A 41 -4.51 1.94 -2.71
CA SER A 41 -3.34 1.78 -1.85
C SER A 41 -3.52 0.57 -0.93
N ASN A 42 -2.49 -0.26 -0.79
CA ASN A 42 -2.46 -1.36 0.17
C ASN A 42 -1.13 -1.33 0.95
N GLU A 43 -1.16 -1.68 2.23
CA GLU A 43 0.04 -1.79 3.06
C GLU A 43 0.81 -3.08 2.71
N TYR A 44 2.11 -2.94 2.50
CA TYR A 44 3.05 -4.04 2.32
C TYR A 44 4.25 -3.85 3.25
N CYS A 45 4.81 -4.96 3.74
CA CYS A 45 5.94 -4.96 4.67
C CYS A 45 7.04 -5.93 4.23
N ASP A 46 8.26 -5.71 4.71
CA ASP A 46 9.43 -6.59 4.51
C ASP A 46 9.66 -7.02 3.05
N GLU A 47 9.83 -8.33 2.81
CA GLU A 47 10.05 -8.92 1.49
C GLU A 47 8.94 -8.59 0.49
N ASP A 48 7.70 -8.41 0.95
CA ASP A 48 6.60 -8.06 0.05
C ASP A 48 6.69 -6.59 -0.36
N LEU A 49 7.11 -5.70 0.54
CA LEU A 49 7.46 -4.32 0.19
C LEU A 49 8.65 -4.29 -0.78
N GLU A 50 9.72 -5.03 -0.47
CA GLU A 50 10.91 -5.10 -1.31
C GLU A 50 10.58 -5.64 -2.71
N LYS A 51 9.73 -6.67 -2.82
CA LYS A 51 9.25 -7.17 -4.12
C LYS A 51 8.51 -6.09 -4.90
N LYS A 52 7.67 -5.27 -4.25
CA LYS A 52 6.94 -4.18 -4.92
C LYS A 52 7.84 -3.04 -5.36
N GLU A 53 8.79 -2.63 -4.52
CA GLU A 53 9.74 -1.57 -4.86
C GLU A 53 10.72 -1.97 -5.97
N ASN A 54 11.05 -3.26 -6.08
CA ASN A 54 11.91 -3.81 -7.14
C ASN A 54 11.13 -4.36 -8.35
N GLU A 55 9.80 -4.29 -8.35
CA GLU A 55 8.99 -4.79 -9.46
C GLU A 55 9.21 -3.88 -10.69
N GLU A 56 9.65 -4.48 -11.79
CA GLU A 56 9.88 -3.73 -13.03
C GLU A 56 8.56 -3.12 -13.56
N PRO A 57 8.59 -1.89 -14.09
CA PRO A 57 7.43 -1.30 -14.71
C PRO A 57 6.90 -2.15 -15.88
N VAL A 58 5.59 -2.35 -15.91
CA VAL A 58 4.92 -3.04 -17.01
C VAL A 58 4.54 -2.02 -18.07
N VAL A 59 4.97 -2.23 -19.32
CA VAL A 59 4.64 -1.36 -20.46
C VAL A 59 3.62 -2.06 -21.34
N VAL A 60 2.47 -1.42 -21.56
CA VAL A 60 1.40 -1.91 -22.45
C VAL A 60 1.01 -0.80 -23.41
N GLY A 61 1.43 -0.92 -24.67
CA GLY A 61 1.29 0.16 -25.65
C GLY A 61 2.13 1.37 -25.23
N ASP A 62 1.49 2.54 -25.17
CA ASP A 62 2.11 3.80 -24.73
C ASP A 62 2.06 4.02 -23.20
N ASN A 63 1.45 3.09 -22.46
CA ASN A 63 1.24 3.22 -21.02
C ASN A 63 2.27 2.42 -20.24
N THR A 64 2.86 3.05 -19.22
CA THR A 64 3.78 2.43 -18.27
C THR A 64 3.13 2.37 -16.89
N THR A 65 2.95 1.18 -16.35
CA THR A 65 2.45 0.96 -14.98
C THR A 65 3.61 0.59 -14.07
N LYS A 66 3.78 1.30 -12.96
CA LYS A 66 4.81 1.01 -11.95
C LYS A 66 4.21 1.01 -10.55
N TRP A 67 4.84 0.27 -9.64
CA TRP A 67 4.57 0.40 -8.21
C TRP A 67 5.19 1.68 -7.65
N VAL A 68 4.44 2.36 -6.78
CA VAL A 68 4.87 3.52 -6.01
C VAL A 68 4.48 3.26 -4.57
N CYS A 69 5.47 3.17 -3.68
CA CYS A 69 5.31 2.96 -2.25
C CYS A 69 5.69 4.22 -1.47
N GLU A 70 4.83 4.67 -0.55
CA GLU A 70 4.96 5.90 0.24
C GLU A 70 4.91 5.63 1.75
#